data_AF-A0A969KKY0-F1
#
_entry.id   AF-A0A969KKY0-F1
#
_cell.length_a   1.000
_cell.length_b   1.000
_cell.length_c   1.000
_cell.angle_alpha   90.00
_cell.angle_beta   90.00
_cell.angle_gamma   90.00
#
_symmetry.space_group_name_H-M   'P 1'
#
loop_
_entity.id
_entity.type
_entity.pdbx_description
1 polymer ?
#
loop_
_entity_poly.entity_id
_entity_poly.type
_entity_poly.pdbx_seq_one_letter_code
_entity_poly.pdbx_strand_id
1 'polypeptide(L)'
;FTNSGMVQFKDVFIGTDKKPYTRAVDSQKCMRVAGKHNDLEDVGRDDTHHTFFEMLGNWSFGDYYKKEAIAWSWQLLTDVWGLPKDKLYATCFEDDQGEIPRDDEAADIWKSQPGINPENVLFFGRKENFWQMAETGPCGPCSEIHIDLGEERDNLRGTDHVCGVNGDCTRYLELWNNVFIQYNLFADGRLEPLPQNMWIPAWALKELSLYYKALIQITRQIYLPIH
;
A
#
# COMPACT_ATOMS: atom_id res chain seq x y z
N PHE A 1 -4.72 -13.85 -13.65
CA PHE A 1 -3.74 -14.51 -12.76
C PHE A 1 -3.93 -13.97 -11.34
N THR A 2 -3.25 -14.52 -10.33
CA THR A 2 -3.24 -13.95 -8.98
C THR A 2 -2.53 -12.60 -8.99
N ASN A 3 -3.24 -11.51 -8.73
CA ASN A 3 -2.71 -10.14 -8.72
C ASN A 3 -2.44 -9.59 -7.30
N SER A 4 -2.86 -10.31 -6.26
CA SER A 4 -2.66 -9.97 -4.84
C SER A 4 -2.77 -11.21 -3.94
N GLY A 5 -2.14 -11.19 -2.76
CA GLY A 5 -2.32 -12.19 -1.68
C GLY A 5 -3.76 -12.34 -1.19
N MET A 6 -4.59 -11.28 -1.29
CA MET A 6 -5.98 -11.32 -0.84
C MET A 6 -6.88 -12.24 -1.68
N VAL A 7 -6.46 -12.61 -2.90
CA VAL A 7 -7.25 -13.40 -3.88
C VAL A 7 -7.72 -14.74 -3.29
N GLN A 8 -6.84 -15.44 -2.56
CA GLN A 8 -7.15 -16.74 -1.93
C GLN A 8 -8.11 -16.64 -0.72
N PHE A 9 -8.28 -15.43 -0.19
CA PHE A 9 -9.10 -15.14 0.98
C PHE A 9 -10.43 -14.46 0.61
N LYS A 10 -10.71 -14.23 -0.69
CA LYS A 10 -11.90 -13.52 -1.18
C LYS A 10 -13.20 -13.99 -0.53
N ASP A 11 -13.41 -15.31 -0.43
CA ASP A 11 -14.60 -15.91 0.16
C ASP A 11 -14.73 -15.64 1.68
N VAL A 12 -13.60 -15.42 2.36
CA VAL A 12 -13.58 -14.99 3.77
C VAL A 12 -13.98 -13.51 3.90
N PHE A 13 -13.57 -12.64 2.95
CA PHE A 13 -13.96 -11.22 2.93
C PHE A 13 -15.46 -11.02 2.72
N ILE A 14 -16.10 -11.84 1.88
CA ILE A 14 -17.55 -11.79 1.63
C ILE A 14 -18.35 -12.70 2.58
N GLY A 15 -17.71 -13.34 3.57
CA GLY A 15 -18.35 -14.16 4.59
C GLY A 15 -18.93 -15.49 4.10
N THR A 16 -18.57 -15.97 2.90
CA THR A 16 -19.00 -17.28 2.36
C THR A 16 -18.11 -18.43 2.81
N ASP A 17 -16.88 -18.16 3.27
CA ASP A 17 -15.97 -19.11 3.91
C ASP A 17 -15.52 -18.63 5.29
N LYS A 18 -15.17 -19.57 6.17
CA LYS A 18 -14.65 -19.29 7.52
C LYS A 18 -13.45 -20.17 7.85
N LYS A 19 -12.27 -19.55 7.90
CA LYS A 19 -11.02 -20.20 8.34
C LYS A 19 -11.03 -20.48 9.86
N PRO A 20 -10.25 -21.48 10.34
CA PRO A 20 -10.07 -21.74 11.77
C PRO A 20 -9.15 -20.74 12.48
N TYR A 21 -8.70 -19.68 11.80
CA TYR A 21 -7.83 -18.62 12.30
C TYR A 21 -8.41 -17.25 11.93
N THR A 22 -8.26 -16.29 12.84
CA THR A 22 -8.72 -14.90 12.69
C THR A 22 -7.65 -13.98 12.08
N ARG A 23 -6.42 -14.46 11.91
CA ARG A 23 -5.29 -13.70 11.33
C ARG A 23 -4.37 -14.64 10.55
N ALA A 24 -3.69 -14.13 9.51
CA ALA A 24 -2.69 -14.88 8.73
C ALA A 24 -1.59 -13.97 8.15
N VAL A 25 -0.46 -14.59 7.78
CA VAL A 25 0.73 -14.02 7.10
C VAL A 25 1.09 -14.89 5.89
N ASP A 26 1.49 -14.30 4.75
CA ASP A 26 2.08 -15.05 3.62
C ASP A 26 3.06 -14.22 2.76
N SER A 27 3.66 -14.92 1.78
CA SER A 27 4.32 -14.33 0.62
C SER A 27 3.63 -14.87 -0.64
N GLN A 28 2.70 -14.12 -1.21
CA GLN A 28 1.98 -14.53 -2.41
C GLN A 28 2.78 -14.16 -3.67
N LYS A 29 2.98 -15.15 -4.53
CA LYS A 29 3.48 -14.95 -5.89
C LYS A 29 2.40 -14.33 -6.77
N CYS A 30 2.62 -13.09 -7.18
CA CYS A 30 1.68 -12.30 -7.98
C CYS A 30 2.18 -12.16 -9.42
N MET A 31 1.25 -12.04 -10.37
CA MET A 31 1.57 -11.78 -11.78
C MET A 31 0.55 -10.82 -12.40
N ARG A 32 1.02 -9.62 -12.76
CA ARG A 32 0.24 -8.51 -13.32
C ARG A 32 0.57 -8.32 -14.80
N VAL A 33 -0.19 -9.04 -15.63
CA VAL A 33 0.00 -9.10 -17.10
C VAL A 33 -1.30 -8.95 -17.90
N ALA A 34 -2.42 -8.66 -17.22
CA ALA A 34 -3.72 -8.31 -17.80
C ALA A 34 -4.71 -7.88 -16.69
N GLY A 35 -5.64 -6.97 -17.00
CA GLY A 35 -6.73 -6.53 -16.10
C GLY A 35 -6.59 -5.08 -15.62
N LYS A 36 -7.29 -4.69 -14.54
CA LYS A 36 -7.19 -3.32 -13.97
C LYS A 36 -5.80 -3.01 -13.42
N HIS A 37 -5.11 -4.03 -12.89
CA HIS A 37 -3.72 -3.96 -12.42
C HIS A 37 -2.82 -4.61 -13.50
N ASN A 38 -2.45 -3.83 -14.52
CA ASN A 38 -1.73 -4.29 -15.70
C ASN A 38 -0.47 -3.47 -15.96
N ASP A 39 0.61 -3.86 -15.29
CA ASP A 39 1.88 -3.15 -15.28
C ASP A 39 2.75 -3.53 -16.52
N LEU A 40 2.15 -4.24 -17.49
CA LEU A 40 2.81 -4.88 -18.64
C LEU A 40 3.45 -3.90 -19.65
N GLU A 41 2.93 -2.67 -19.76
CA GLU A 41 3.50 -1.66 -20.66
C GLU A 41 4.66 -0.87 -20.05
N ASP A 42 4.81 -0.93 -18.72
CA ASP A 42 5.80 -0.15 -17.96
C ASP A 42 7.01 -1.00 -17.52
N VAL A 43 6.84 -2.32 -17.47
CA VAL A 43 7.93 -3.28 -17.26
C VAL A 43 8.98 -3.17 -18.36
N GLY A 44 10.14 -2.61 -18.02
CA GLY A 44 11.23 -2.30 -18.95
C GLY A 44 11.26 -0.85 -19.45
N ARG A 45 10.34 0.00 -18.99
CA ARG A 45 10.42 1.48 -19.09
C ARG A 45 10.90 2.11 -17.78
N ASP A 46 10.53 1.53 -16.64
CA ASP A 46 11.02 1.94 -15.31
C ASP A 46 11.70 0.80 -14.54
N ASP A 47 12.44 1.18 -13.47
CA ASP A 47 13.17 0.28 -12.57
C ASP A 47 12.29 -0.32 -11.47
N THR A 48 10.99 -0.02 -11.44
CA THR A 48 10.09 -0.22 -10.29
C THR A 48 8.99 -1.26 -10.50
N HIS A 49 8.50 -1.50 -11.72
CA HIS A 49 7.45 -2.48 -12.01
C HIS A 49 8.00 -3.83 -12.50
N HIS A 50 7.48 -4.93 -11.95
CA HIS A 50 7.73 -6.28 -12.43
C HIS A 50 6.43 -7.03 -12.79
N THR A 51 6.42 -7.71 -13.95
CA THR A 51 5.28 -8.56 -14.36
C THR A 51 5.00 -9.69 -13.38
N PHE A 52 6.02 -10.17 -12.67
CA PHE A 52 5.95 -11.19 -11.63
C PHE A 52 6.76 -10.74 -10.40
N PHE A 53 6.14 -10.81 -9.23
CA PHE A 53 6.72 -10.36 -7.96
C PHE A 53 6.16 -11.17 -6.78
N GLU A 54 6.77 -11.05 -5.60
CA GLU A 54 6.19 -11.55 -4.35
C GLU A 54 5.62 -10.40 -3.52
N MET A 55 4.39 -10.58 -3.06
CA MET A 55 3.63 -9.67 -2.21
C MET A 55 3.59 -10.28 -0.79
N LEU A 56 4.29 -9.66 0.16
CA LEU A 56 4.09 -9.99 1.57
C LEU A 56 2.73 -9.46 2.03
N GLY A 57 1.93 -10.30 2.70
CA GLY A 57 0.56 -9.96 3.05
C GLY A 57 0.14 -10.30 4.48
N ASN A 58 -0.75 -9.46 5.01
CA ASN A 58 -1.25 -9.39 6.46
C ASN A 58 -2.82 -9.49 6.10
N TRP A 59 -3.58 -10.37 6.75
CA TRP A 59 -5.05 -10.32 6.80
C TRP A 59 -5.58 -10.58 8.21
N SER A 60 -6.69 -9.91 8.55
CA SER A 60 -7.34 -9.90 9.87
C SER A 60 -8.85 -10.13 9.73
N PHE A 61 -9.26 -11.40 9.81
CA PHE A 61 -10.63 -11.85 9.61
C PHE A 61 -11.50 -11.55 10.85
N GLY A 62 -11.72 -10.26 11.12
CA GLY A 62 -12.49 -9.76 12.27
C GLY A 62 -11.72 -9.77 13.60
N ASP A 63 -10.41 -9.58 13.57
CA ASP A 63 -9.51 -9.66 14.74
C ASP A 63 -9.11 -8.27 15.26
N TYR A 64 -8.50 -7.46 14.39
CA TYR A 64 -8.04 -6.09 14.62
C TYR A 64 -8.25 -5.21 13.37
N TYR A 65 -8.10 -3.88 13.50
CA TYR A 65 -8.40 -2.93 12.43
C TYR A 65 -7.23 -1.94 12.16
N LYS A 66 -7.53 -0.73 11.66
CA LYS A 66 -6.55 0.30 11.28
C LYS A 66 -5.44 0.53 12.30
N LYS A 67 -5.79 0.62 13.60
CA LYS A 67 -4.85 1.00 14.66
C LYS A 67 -3.68 0.03 14.78
N GLU A 68 -3.98 -1.26 14.90
CA GLU A 68 -2.96 -2.31 15.00
C GLU A 68 -2.28 -2.54 13.66
N ALA A 69 -3.01 -2.44 12.54
CA ALA A 69 -2.44 -2.57 11.19
C ALA A 69 -1.36 -1.52 10.90
N ILE A 70 -1.68 -0.23 11.10
CA ILE A 70 -0.76 0.89 10.89
C ILE A 70 0.44 0.79 11.85
N ALA A 71 0.19 0.49 13.13
CA ALA A 71 1.27 0.38 14.12
C ALA A 71 2.25 -0.76 13.80
N TRP A 72 1.78 -1.92 13.36
CA TRP A 72 2.66 -3.03 12.97
C TRP A 72 3.39 -2.77 11.66
N SER A 73 2.74 -2.16 10.67
CA SER A 73 3.41 -1.75 9.42
C SER A 73 4.52 -0.71 9.71
N TRP A 74 4.28 0.28 10.59
CA TRP A 74 5.31 1.22 11.02
C TRP A 74 6.45 0.54 11.80
N GLN A 75 6.12 -0.34 12.75
CA GLN A 75 7.11 -1.08 13.54
C GLN A 75 8.00 -1.98 12.64
N LEU A 76 7.41 -2.67 11.66
CA LEU A 76 8.13 -3.51 10.71
C LEU A 76 9.11 -2.68 9.88
N LEU A 77 8.63 -1.60 9.25
CA LEU A 77 9.46 -0.75 8.39
C LEU A 77 10.58 -0.05 9.17
N THR A 78 10.32 0.40 10.39
CA THR A 78 11.23 1.34 11.07
C THR A 78 12.04 0.73 12.21
N ASP A 79 11.44 -0.12 13.04
CA ASP A 79 12.13 -0.70 14.21
C ASP A 79 12.73 -2.08 13.88
N VAL A 80 12.16 -2.83 12.91
CA VAL A 80 12.68 -4.15 12.47
C VAL A 80 13.56 -4.03 11.22
N TRP A 81 13.15 -3.25 10.22
CA TRP A 81 13.92 -3.04 8.98
C TRP A 81 14.84 -1.81 9.03
N GLY A 82 14.73 -0.96 10.06
CA GLY A 82 15.65 0.16 10.29
C GLY A 82 15.51 1.33 9.30
N LEU A 83 14.38 1.48 8.61
CA LEU A 83 14.21 2.57 7.64
C LEU A 83 14.15 3.94 8.34
N PRO A 84 14.81 4.98 7.77
CA PRO A 84 14.86 6.32 8.35
C PRO A 84 13.48 6.98 8.39
N LYS A 85 12.98 7.26 9.60
CA LYS A 85 11.61 7.73 9.88
C LYS A 85 11.29 9.09 9.24
N ASP A 86 12.31 9.94 9.09
CA ASP A 86 12.29 11.24 8.43
C ASP A 86 12.04 11.17 6.92
N LYS A 87 12.43 10.07 6.27
CA LYS A 87 12.20 9.82 4.83
C LYS A 87 10.88 9.12 4.53
N LEU A 88 10.11 8.73 5.54
CA LEU A 88 8.84 8.02 5.36
C LEU A 88 7.66 8.99 5.30
N TYR A 89 6.73 8.67 4.41
CA TYR A 89 5.48 9.39 4.19
C TYR A 89 4.31 8.41 4.28
N ALA A 90 3.15 8.89 4.71
CA ALA A 90 1.93 8.11 4.77
C ALA A 90 0.82 8.82 3.98
N THR A 91 0.04 8.07 3.22
CA THR A 91 -1.12 8.60 2.48
C THR A 91 -2.42 8.12 3.11
N CYS A 92 -3.44 8.97 3.11
CA CYS A 92 -4.78 8.67 3.63
C CYS A 92 -5.85 9.05 2.60
N PHE A 93 -7.02 8.41 2.70
CA PHE A 93 -8.11 8.64 1.76
C PHE A 93 -8.88 9.94 2.05
N GLU A 94 -9.08 10.77 1.03
CA GLU A 94 -10.02 11.90 1.02
C GLU A 94 -10.85 11.83 -0.26
N ASP A 95 -12.18 11.76 -0.14
CA ASP A 95 -13.02 11.47 -1.31
C ASP A 95 -13.20 12.67 -2.24
N ASP A 96 -12.66 12.58 -3.46
CA ASP A 96 -12.86 13.57 -4.54
C ASP A 96 -14.32 13.70 -5.01
N GLN A 97 -15.18 12.73 -4.66
CA GLN A 97 -16.60 12.69 -5.04
C GLN A 97 -17.57 12.96 -3.87
N GLY A 98 -17.08 13.02 -2.63
CA GLY A 98 -17.87 13.35 -1.43
C GLY A 98 -18.97 12.36 -1.03
N GLU A 99 -18.91 11.10 -1.49
CA GLU A 99 -19.86 10.04 -1.13
C GLU A 99 -19.38 9.24 0.09
N ILE A 100 -18.06 9.13 0.27
CA ILE A 100 -17.36 8.35 1.29
C ILE A 100 -16.67 9.32 2.26
N PRO A 101 -16.77 9.13 3.59
CA PRO A 101 -16.01 9.94 4.54
C PRO A 101 -14.50 9.83 4.33
N ARG A 102 -13.82 10.97 4.42
CA ARG A 102 -12.36 11.07 4.54
C ARG A 102 -11.85 10.28 5.75
N ASP A 103 -10.70 9.62 5.58
CA ASP A 103 -10.11 8.74 6.59
C ASP A 103 -9.20 9.49 7.58
N ASP A 104 -9.78 10.43 8.32
CA ASP A 104 -9.07 11.11 9.42
C ASP A 104 -8.72 10.14 10.57
N GLU A 105 -9.41 9.00 10.70
CA GLU A 105 -9.07 7.93 11.65
C GLU A 105 -7.67 7.36 11.34
N ALA A 106 -7.41 6.97 10.09
CA ALA A 106 -6.09 6.52 9.67
C ALA A 106 -5.04 7.63 9.82
N ALA A 107 -5.37 8.88 9.47
CA ALA A 107 -4.44 9.99 9.56
C ALA A 107 -4.03 10.33 11.01
N ASP A 108 -4.95 10.26 11.98
CA ASP A 108 -4.64 10.49 13.40
C ASP A 108 -3.89 9.30 14.02
N ILE A 109 -4.20 8.06 13.61
CA ILE A 109 -3.38 6.89 13.95
C ILE A 109 -1.95 7.07 13.40
N TRP A 110 -1.79 7.58 12.17
CA TRP A 110 -0.49 7.88 11.59
C TRP A 110 0.26 8.96 12.37
N LYS A 111 -0.33 10.12 12.63
CA LYS A 111 0.29 11.21 13.41
C LYS A 111 0.68 10.79 14.83
N SER A 112 0.10 9.71 15.37
CA SER A 112 0.46 9.13 16.66
C SER A 112 1.68 8.18 16.63
N GLN A 113 2.20 7.81 15.46
CA GLN A 113 3.31 6.86 15.34
C GLN A 113 4.65 7.44 15.81
N PRO A 114 5.50 6.65 16.49
CA PRO A 114 6.71 7.15 17.11
C PRO A 114 7.78 7.51 16.07
N GLY A 115 7.92 8.82 15.83
CA GLY A 115 8.99 9.44 15.02
C GLY A 115 8.61 9.87 13.60
N ILE A 116 7.33 9.81 13.23
CA ILE A 116 6.83 10.36 11.96
C ILE A 116 6.74 11.90 12.03
N ASN A 117 6.89 12.60 10.91
CA ASN A 117 6.47 14.01 10.81
C ASN A 117 4.96 14.07 10.51
N PRO A 118 4.12 14.77 11.30
CA PRO A 118 2.71 14.98 10.96
C PRO A 118 2.46 15.63 9.60
N GLU A 119 3.41 16.41 9.06
CA GLU A 119 3.32 17.01 7.72
C GLU A 119 3.57 16.00 6.59
N ASN A 120 4.20 14.86 6.90
CA ASN A 120 4.39 13.74 5.95
C ASN A 120 3.14 12.84 5.86
N VAL A 121 2.04 13.18 6.55
CA VAL A 121 0.75 12.47 6.50
C VAL A 121 -0.19 13.22 5.55
N LEU A 122 -0.26 12.72 4.31
CA LEU A 122 -0.90 13.36 3.16
C LEU A 122 -2.26 12.73 2.85
N PHE A 123 -3.08 13.42 2.05
CA PHE A 123 -4.40 12.93 1.61
C PHE A 123 -4.49 12.92 0.08
N PHE A 124 -5.11 11.86 -0.48
CA PHE A 124 -5.37 11.74 -1.93
C PHE A 124 -6.74 11.11 -2.21
N GLY A 125 -7.23 11.34 -3.43
CA GLY A 125 -8.50 10.84 -3.96
C GLY A 125 -8.55 9.35 -4.28
N ARG A 126 -9.68 8.91 -4.85
CA ARG A 126 -9.99 7.51 -5.22
C ARG A 126 -8.99 6.87 -6.19
N LYS A 127 -8.15 7.65 -6.88
CA LYS A 127 -7.12 7.13 -7.80
C LYS A 127 -6.04 6.33 -7.06
N GLU A 128 -5.56 6.85 -5.92
CA GLU A 128 -4.48 6.22 -5.15
C GLU A 128 -5.03 5.54 -3.89
N ASN A 129 -5.77 6.28 -3.05
CA ASN A 129 -6.15 5.85 -1.71
C ASN A 129 -7.51 5.11 -1.62
N PHE A 130 -8.06 4.62 -2.73
CA PHE A 130 -9.22 3.72 -2.72
C PHE A 130 -8.95 2.44 -3.51
N TRP A 131 -8.73 1.33 -2.80
CA TRP A 131 -8.29 0.08 -3.39
C TRP A 131 -9.47 -0.83 -3.76
N GLN A 132 -9.40 -1.44 -4.95
CA GLN A 132 -10.34 -2.47 -5.41
C GLN A 132 -9.62 -3.62 -6.12
N MET A 133 -10.09 -4.84 -5.87
CA MET A 133 -9.54 -6.10 -6.41
C MET A 133 -9.69 -6.19 -7.94
N ALA A 134 -10.86 -5.77 -8.43
CA ALA A 134 -11.33 -5.87 -9.80
C ALA A 134 -12.43 -4.80 -10.02
N GLU A 135 -13.13 -4.86 -11.16
CA GLU A 135 -14.30 -4.00 -11.47
C GLU A 135 -15.45 -4.16 -10.44
N THR A 136 -15.52 -5.30 -9.75
CA THR A 136 -16.52 -5.59 -8.70
C THR A 136 -15.91 -6.38 -7.54
N GLY A 137 -16.58 -6.36 -6.39
CA GLY A 137 -16.19 -7.11 -5.19
C GLY A 137 -15.69 -6.23 -4.03
N PRO A 138 -15.02 -6.84 -3.03
CA PRO A 138 -14.50 -6.14 -1.86
C PRO A 138 -13.50 -5.03 -2.21
N CYS A 139 -13.71 -3.88 -1.59
CA CYS A 139 -12.94 -2.64 -1.77
C CYS A 139 -13.02 -1.75 -0.51
N GLY A 140 -12.28 -0.65 -0.51
CA GLY A 140 -12.35 0.35 0.55
C GLY A 140 -11.24 1.38 0.49
N PRO A 141 -11.28 2.39 1.38
CA PRO A 141 -10.16 3.30 1.58
C PRO A 141 -8.91 2.50 1.96
N CYS A 142 -7.77 2.96 1.51
CA CYS A 142 -6.48 2.41 1.88
C CYS A 142 -5.51 3.50 2.30
N SER A 143 -4.43 3.09 2.96
CA SER A 143 -3.39 3.99 3.44
C SER A 143 -2.02 3.42 3.12
N GLU A 144 -1.26 4.16 2.33
CA GLU A 144 0.01 3.71 1.77
C GLU A 144 1.18 4.30 2.56
N ILE A 145 2.35 3.68 2.41
CA ILE A 145 3.59 4.12 3.04
C ILE A 145 4.64 4.25 1.94
N HIS A 146 5.17 5.46 1.77
CA HIS A 146 6.17 5.79 0.76
C HIS A 146 7.51 6.16 1.41
N ILE A 147 8.60 6.05 0.64
CA ILE A 147 9.93 6.49 1.05
C ILE A 147 10.51 7.50 0.04
N ASP A 148 11.10 8.58 0.55
CA ASP A 148 11.93 9.50 -0.22
C ASP A 148 13.34 8.92 -0.43
N LEU A 149 13.61 8.53 -1.68
CA LEU A 149 14.91 7.99 -2.09
C LEU A 149 15.96 9.07 -2.38
N GLY A 150 15.62 10.36 -2.33
CA GLY A 150 16.52 11.51 -2.53
C GLY A 150 16.42 12.15 -3.92
N GLU A 151 16.91 13.40 -4.06
CA GLU A 151 16.93 14.14 -5.33
C GLU A 151 17.75 13.44 -6.43
N GLU A 152 18.68 12.55 -6.06
CA GLU A 152 19.40 11.69 -7.00
C GLU A 152 18.53 10.61 -7.67
N ARG A 153 17.27 10.44 -7.21
CA ARG A 153 16.26 9.53 -7.78
C ARG A 153 15.12 10.24 -8.53
N ASP A 154 15.18 11.56 -8.63
CA ASP A 154 14.35 12.30 -9.55
C ASP A 154 14.85 12.08 -11.00
N ASN A 155 14.11 11.27 -11.77
CA ASN A 155 14.34 10.99 -13.19
C ASN A 155 13.93 12.15 -14.12
N LEU A 156 13.21 13.15 -13.61
CA LEU A 156 12.76 14.33 -14.33
C LEU A 156 13.51 15.60 -13.88
N ARG A 157 14.59 15.45 -13.10
CA ARG A 157 15.33 16.56 -12.47
C ARG A 157 15.82 17.58 -13.47
N GLY A 158 15.39 18.82 -13.30
CA GLY A 158 15.67 19.93 -14.21
C GLY A 158 14.62 20.14 -15.31
N THR A 159 13.55 19.36 -15.32
CA THR A 159 12.32 19.64 -16.08
C THR A 159 11.17 20.02 -15.14
N ASP A 160 10.20 20.76 -15.66
CA ASP A 160 9.00 21.20 -14.93
C ASP A 160 8.03 20.03 -14.73
N HIS A 161 7.86 19.59 -13.47
CA HIS A 161 7.06 18.42 -13.07
C HIS A 161 6.73 18.46 -11.56
N VAL A 162 5.81 17.62 -11.10
CA VAL A 162 5.42 17.52 -9.68
C VAL A 162 6.31 16.50 -8.95
N CYS A 163 7.37 16.99 -8.31
CA CYS A 163 8.28 16.18 -7.49
C CYS A 163 7.70 15.91 -6.09
N GLY A 164 6.88 14.86 -5.92
CA GLY A 164 6.21 14.54 -4.66
C GLY A 164 5.74 13.09 -4.55
N VAL A 165 5.20 12.72 -3.38
CA VAL A 165 4.47 11.47 -3.17
C VAL A 165 3.31 11.39 -4.16
N ASN A 166 3.19 10.27 -4.89
CA ASN A 166 2.24 10.07 -5.99
C ASN A 166 2.31 11.16 -7.10
N GLY A 167 3.47 11.82 -7.24
CA GLY A 167 3.79 12.74 -8.35
C GLY A 167 4.48 12.05 -9.54
N ASP A 168 5.08 12.84 -10.44
CA ASP A 168 5.52 12.38 -11.77
C ASP A 168 6.88 11.65 -11.79
N CYS A 169 7.63 11.65 -10.68
CA CYS A 169 9.04 11.26 -10.63
C CYS A 169 9.33 10.03 -9.74
N THR A 170 10.41 9.31 -10.06
CA THR A 170 10.84 8.09 -9.34
C THR A 170 11.52 8.34 -7.98
N ARG A 171 11.42 9.56 -7.42
CA ARG A 171 12.00 9.92 -6.12
C ARG A 171 11.25 9.28 -4.94
N TYR A 172 9.92 9.27 -5.00
CA TYR A 172 9.06 8.79 -3.92
C TYR A 172 8.50 7.42 -4.29
N LEU A 173 8.88 6.39 -3.53
CA LEU A 173 8.54 5.00 -3.84
C LEU A 173 7.49 4.47 -2.85
N GLU A 174 6.35 4.01 -3.36
CA GLU A 174 5.37 3.23 -2.58
C GLU A 174 6.03 1.91 -2.11
N LEU A 175 6.09 1.69 -0.81
CA LEU A 175 6.56 0.43 -0.22
C LEU A 175 5.40 -0.51 0.08
N TRP A 176 4.37 0.01 0.75
CA TRP A 176 3.39 -0.80 1.48
C TRP A 176 2.00 -0.18 1.43
N ASN A 177 0.98 -0.98 1.15
CA ASN A 177 -0.41 -0.53 1.08
C ASN A 177 -1.26 -1.24 2.15
N ASN A 178 -1.92 -0.48 3.03
CA ASN A 178 -2.82 -0.98 4.07
C ASN A 178 -4.26 -0.74 3.60
N VAL A 179 -4.93 -1.74 3.03
CA VAL A 179 -6.30 -1.63 2.54
C VAL A 179 -7.29 -1.92 3.65
N PHE A 180 -8.21 -1.00 3.92
CA PHE A 180 -9.26 -1.15 4.92
C PHE A 180 -10.56 -1.52 4.22
N ILE A 181 -10.77 -2.83 4.01
CA ILE A 181 -11.95 -3.34 3.30
C ILE A 181 -13.21 -3.00 4.12
N GLN A 182 -14.05 -2.15 3.53
CA GLN A 182 -15.26 -1.58 4.14
C GLN A 182 -16.48 -1.68 3.22
N TYR A 183 -16.30 -1.94 1.92
CA TYR A 183 -17.35 -1.85 0.91
C TYR A 183 -17.31 -3.02 -0.08
N ASN A 184 -18.43 -3.25 -0.75
CA ASN A 184 -18.53 -4.11 -1.93
C ASN A 184 -19.05 -3.30 -3.13
N LEU A 185 -18.27 -3.26 -4.21
CA LEU A 185 -18.63 -2.61 -5.47
C LEU A 185 -19.37 -3.59 -6.38
N PHE A 186 -20.53 -3.18 -6.89
CA PHE A 186 -21.37 -3.97 -7.79
C PHE A 186 -21.23 -3.54 -9.26
N ALA A 187 -21.68 -4.39 -10.19
CA ALA A 187 -21.52 -4.20 -11.64
C ALA A 187 -22.37 -3.04 -12.21
N ASP A 188 -23.32 -2.52 -11.43
CA ASP A 188 -24.09 -1.31 -11.67
C ASP A 188 -23.38 -0.02 -11.17
N GLY A 189 -22.14 -0.15 -10.66
CA GLY A 189 -21.37 0.94 -10.05
C GLY A 189 -21.76 1.23 -8.60
N ARG A 190 -22.74 0.53 -8.04
CA ARG A 190 -23.26 0.76 -6.69
C ARG A 190 -22.26 0.27 -5.64
N LEU A 191 -21.98 1.11 -4.65
CA LEU A 191 -21.08 0.81 -3.53
C LEU A 191 -21.89 0.56 -2.26
N GLU A 192 -21.91 -0.66 -1.73
CA GLU A 192 -22.59 -0.97 -0.46
C GLU A 192 -21.57 -1.15 0.68
N PRO A 193 -21.83 -0.62 1.88
CA PRO A 193 -20.99 -0.87 3.04
C PRO A 193 -21.12 -2.33 3.50
N LEU A 194 -19.98 -2.96 3.77
CA LEU A 194 -19.91 -4.27 4.43
C LEU A 194 -20.26 -4.10 5.91
N PRO A 195 -20.90 -5.12 6.54
CA PRO A 195 -21.12 -5.14 7.98
C PRO A 195 -19.83 -4.90 8.76
N GLN A 196 -19.90 -4.15 9.87
CA GLN A 196 -18.69 -3.74 10.62
C GLN A 196 -17.88 -4.94 11.17
N ASN A 197 -18.53 -6.09 11.39
CA ASN A 197 -17.89 -7.34 11.77
C ASN A 197 -17.24 -8.12 10.59
N MET A 198 -17.32 -7.57 9.37
CA MET A 198 -16.65 -8.04 8.15
C MET A 198 -15.60 -7.03 7.66
N TRP A 199 -15.35 -5.96 8.42
CA TRP A 199 -14.26 -5.02 8.13
C TRP A 199 -12.90 -5.70 8.38
N ILE A 200 -12.07 -5.76 7.34
CA ILE A 200 -10.81 -6.52 7.34
C ILE A 200 -9.69 -5.63 6.80
N PRO A 201 -8.64 -5.32 7.57
CA PRO A 201 -7.41 -4.78 7.01
C PRO A 201 -6.70 -5.89 6.22
N ALA A 202 -6.57 -5.67 4.91
CA ALA A 202 -5.77 -6.45 3.98
C ALA A 202 -4.54 -5.63 3.61
N TRP A 203 -3.36 -6.06 4.02
CA TRP A 203 -2.11 -5.32 3.81
C TRP A 203 -1.25 -6.05 2.78
N ALA A 204 -0.58 -5.29 1.93
CA ALA A 204 0.22 -5.77 0.82
C ALA A 204 1.49 -4.94 0.68
N LEU A 205 2.66 -5.57 0.84
CA LEU A 205 3.92 -5.03 0.29
C LEU A 205 3.82 -5.12 -1.24
N LYS A 206 3.90 -4.00 -1.95
CA LYS A 206 3.65 -3.97 -3.40
C LYS A 206 4.68 -4.82 -4.17
N GLU A 207 5.95 -4.78 -3.77
CA GLU A 207 6.92 -5.82 -4.15
C GLU A 207 8.01 -6.08 -3.08
N LEU A 208 8.36 -7.35 -2.88
CA LEU A 208 9.56 -7.77 -2.15
C LEU A 208 10.86 -7.31 -2.83
N SER A 209 10.87 -7.17 -4.15
CA SER A 209 11.98 -6.64 -4.95
C SER A 209 12.24 -5.15 -4.69
N LEU A 210 11.20 -4.35 -4.44
CA LEU A 210 11.35 -2.94 -4.07
C LEU A 210 12.02 -2.79 -2.70
N TYR A 211 11.67 -3.65 -1.72
CA TYR A 211 12.38 -3.71 -0.43
C TYR A 211 13.88 -4.06 -0.61
N TYR A 212 14.20 -5.06 -1.43
CA TYR A 212 15.62 -5.38 -1.73
C TYR A 212 16.33 -4.24 -2.47
N LYS A 213 15.69 -3.54 -3.41
CA LYS A 213 16.24 -2.35 -4.08
C LYS A 213 16.49 -1.23 -3.06
N ALA A 214 15.53 -0.92 -2.20
CA ALA A 214 15.66 0.09 -1.15
C ALA A 214 16.80 -0.26 -0.17
N LEU A 215 16.85 -1.50 0.35
CA LEU A 215 17.95 -1.97 1.20
C LEU A 215 19.32 -1.87 0.51
N ILE A 216 19.45 -2.34 -0.73
CA ILE A 216 20.72 -2.30 -1.48
C ILE A 216 21.17 -0.85 -1.73
N GLN A 217 20.24 0.09 -1.86
CA GLN A 217 20.54 1.50 -2.10
C GLN A 217 20.87 2.26 -0.80
N ILE A 218 20.09 2.06 0.27
CA ILE A 218 20.36 2.62 1.60
C ILE A 218 21.70 2.08 2.13
N THR A 219 21.96 0.77 2.03
CA THR A 219 23.26 0.20 2.41
C THR A 219 24.41 0.65 1.53
N ARG A 220 24.19 0.99 0.25
CA ARG A 220 25.21 1.65 -0.61
C ARG A 220 25.50 3.11 -0.25
N GLN A 221 24.61 3.80 0.47
CA GLN A 221 24.93 5.10 1.07
C GLN A 221 25.68 4.95 2.41
N ILE A 222 25.53 3.82 3.11
CA ILE A 222 26.19 3.55 4.40
C ILE A 222 27.57 2.91 4.21
N TYR A 223 27.75 2.03 3.22
CA TYR A 223 29.04 1.44 2.88
C TYR A 223 29.80 2.29 1.85
N LEU A 224 30.75 3.07 2.37
CA LEU A 224 31.88 3.58 1.60
C LEU A 224 32.55 2.44 0.80
N PRO A 225 33.03 2.68 -0.44
CA PRO A 225 33.72 1.66 -1.21
C PRO A 225 35.03 1.25 -0.53
N ILE A 226 35.11 -0.03 -0.13
CA ILE A 226 36.36 -0.65 0.31
C ILE A 226 37.11 -1.13 -0.93
N HIS A 227 37.90 -0.21 -1.49
CA HIS A 227 38.85 -0.35 -2.60
C HIS A 227 38.25 -0.56 -4.00
#